data_AF-A0A4R0RER7-F1
#
_entry.id   AF-A0A4R0RER7-F1
#
_cell.length_a   1.000
_cell.length_b   1.000
_cell.length_c   1.000
_cell.angle_alpha   90.00
_cell.angle_beta   90.00
_cell.angle_gamma   90.00
#
_symmetry.space_group_name_H-M   'P 1'
#
loop_
_entity.id
_entity.type
_entity.pdbx_description
1 polymer ?
#
loop_
_entity_poly.entity_id
_entity_poly.type
_entity_poly.pdbx_seq_one_letter_code
_entity_poly.pdbx_strand_id
1 'polypeptide(L)'
;MVKVVPIPVNGSHANYAYLIIDNKKAAVVDPYDVPKVLKEAENQGVSEIIACLTTHHHDDHAGGNQDLADKLPNVPIYGGSKQGLAVNHIVKDKDEIKLTDNIHIKYDTRSRISHFPN
;
A
#
# COMPACT_ATOMS: atom_id res chain seq x y z
N MET A 1 -8.68 -15.89 3.11
CA MET A 1 -8.47 -15.97 1.65
C MET A 1 -8.03 -14.60 1.20
N VAL A 2 -6.92 -14.51 0.46
CA VAL A 2 -6.39 -13.22 0.01
C VAL A 2 -7.17 -12.76 -1.22
N LYS A 3 -7.54 -11.47 -1.24
CA LYS A 3 -8.21 -10.81 -2.36
C LYS A 3 -7.45 -9.54 -2.72
N VAL A 4 -7.21 -9.32 -4.00
CA VAL A 4 -6.62 -8.07 -4.50
C VAL A 4 -7.70 -7.28 -5.23
N VAL A 5 -7.89 -6.01 -4.84
CA VAL A 5 -8.86 -5.10 -5.45
C VAL A 5 -8.12 -3.90 -6.05
N PRO A 6 -8.13 -3.73 -7.39
CA PRO A 6 -7.59 -2.54 -8.04
C PRO A 6 -8.55 -1.36 -7.87
N ILE A 7 -8.00 -0.18 -7.57
CA ILE A 7 -8.75 1.06 -7.38
C ILE A 7 -8.19 2.08 -8.36
N PRO A 8 -8.92 2.46 -9.42
CA PRO A 8 -8.47 3.53 -10.30
C PRO A 8 -8.29 4.81 -9.47
N VAL A 9 -7.12 5.44 -9.54
CA VAL A 9 -6.86 6.73 -8.89
C VAL A 9 -6.56 7.76 -9.97
N ASN A 10 -7.08 8.97 -9.78
CA ASN A 10 -6.90 10.04 -10.76
C ASN A 10 -5.52 10.64 -10.59
N GLY A 11 -4.61 10.37 -11.53
CA GLY A 11 -3.32 11.05 -11.69
C GLY A 11 -3.14 11.49 -13.15
N SER A 12 -1.96 11.97 -13.53
CA SER A 12 -1.64 12.37 -14.91
C SER A 12 -1.73 11.22 -15.93
N HIS A 13 -1.72 9.94 -15.49
CA HIS A 13 -1.57 8.77 -16.36
C HIS A 13 -2.50 7.57 -16.06
N ALA A 14 -3.68 7.76 -15.46
CA ALA A 14 -4.60 6.67 -15.12
C ALA A 14 -3.93 5.53 -14.33
N ASN A 15 -3.56 5.83 -13.08
CA ASN A 15 -2.91 4.89 -12.17
C ASN A 15 -3.91 4.08 -11.34
N TYR A 16 -3.41 3.07 -10.65
CA TYR A 16 -4.17 2.25 -9.73
C TYR A 16 -3.49 2.22 -8.37
N ALA A 17 -4.29 2.41 -7.32
CA ALA A 17 -3.98 1.89 -6.01
C ALA A 17 -4.47 0.44 -5.91
N TYR A 18 -3.97 -0.32 -4.95
CA TYR A 18 -4.44 -1.69 -4.70
C TYR A 18 -4.75 -1.91 -3.22
N LEU A 19 -5.86 -2.60 -2.94
CA LEU A 19 -6.12 -3.22 -1.65
C LEU A 19 -5.75 -4.70 -1.71
N ILE A 20 -4.87 -5.13 -0.81
CA ILE A 20 -4.55 -6.55 -0.60
C ILE A 20 -5.21 -6.95 0.71
N ILE A 21 -6.31 -7.68 0.61
CA ILE A 21 -7.23 -7.97 1.72
C ILE A 21 -7.02 -9.40 2.18
N ASP A 22 -6.91 -9.59 3.49
CA ASP A 22 -7.00 -10.90 4.16
C ASP A 22 -8.00 -10.79 5.32
N ASN A 23 -9.16 -11.41 5.13
CA ASN A 23 -10.33 -11.28 6.01
C ASN A 23 -10.76 -9.81 6.18
N LYS A 24 -10.62 -9.24 7.39
CA LYS A 24 -11.00 -7.85 7.69
C LYS A 24 -9.80 -6.88 7.74
N LYS A 25 -8.59 -7.38 7.45
CA LYS A 25 -7.36 -6.58 7.42
C LYS A 25 -6.93 -6.35 5.96
N ALA A 26 -6.33 -5.22 5.67
CA ALA A 26 -5.76 -4.97 4.35
C ALA A 26 -4.47 -4.15 4.37
N ALA A 27 -3.62 -4.42 3.38
CA ALA A 27 -2.55 -3.50 2.99
C ALA A 27 -3.01 -2.65 1.80
N VAL A 28 -2.57 -1.40 1.75
CA VAL A 28 -2.76 -0.50 0.60
C VAL A 28 -1.47 -0.33 -0.17
N VAL A 29 -1.54 -0.29 -1.50
CA VAL A 29 -0.41 -0.01 -2.40
C VAL A 29 -0.69 1.31 -3.13
N ASP A 30 0.28 2.23 -3.09
CA ASP A 30 0.26 3.54 -3.76
C ASP A 30 -1.08 4.31 -3.64
N PRO A 31 -1.52 4.65 -2.42
CA PRO A 31 -2.87 5.19 -2.19
C PRO A 31 -2.97 6.69 -2.51
N TYR A 32 -2.75 7.09 -3.77
CA TYR A 32 -2.76 8.49 -4.19
C TYR A 32 -4.05 9.24 -3.79
N ASP A 33 -5.22 8.64 -4.04
CA ASP A 33 -6.53 9.14 -3.61
C ASP A 33 -6.99 8.39 -2.35
N VAL A 34 -6.45 8.79 -1.19
CA VAL A 34 -6.71 8.12 0.10
C VAL A 34 -8.20 8.03 0.45
N PRO A 35 -9.03 9.09 0.33
CA PRO A 35 -10.46 8.99 0.60
C PRO A 35 -11.15 7.91 -0.25
N LYS A 36 -10.80 7.81 -1.54
CA LYS A 36 -11.35 6.77 -2.42
C LYS A 36 -10.89 5.37 -2.01
N VAL A 37 -9.61 5.22 -1.65
CA VAL A 37 -9.05 3.94 -1.18
C VAL A 37 -9.72 3.46 0.10
N LEU A 38 -9.89 4.35 1.09
CA LEU A 38 -10.56 4.02 2.34
C LEU A 38 -12.03 3.68 2.12
N LYS A 39 -12.71 4.39 1.21
CA LYS A 39 -14.10 4.08 0.88
C LYS A 39 -14.25 2.70 0.26
N GLU A 40 -13.33 2.32 -0.63
CA GLU A 40 -13.35 0.98 -1.20
C GLU A 40 -13.01 -0.09 -0.16
N ALA A 41 -12.11 0.18 0.78
CA ALA A 41 -11.81 -0.73 1.88
C ALA A 41 -13.07 -1.02 2.72
N GLU A 42 -13.85 0.02 3.06
CA GLU A 42 -15.16 -0.14 3.73
C GLU A 42 -16.13 -0.99 2.91
N ASN A 43 -16.26 -0.73 1.61
CA ASN A 43 -17.15 -1.49 0.71
C ASN A 43 -16.77 -2.99 0.65
N GLN A 44 -15.48 -3.29 0.78
CA GLN A 44 -14.95 -4.64 0.81
C GLN A 44 -15.01 -5.30 2.20
N GLY A 45 -15.55 -4.62 3.22
CA GLY A 45 -15.69 -5.13 4.58
C GLY A 45 -14.39 -5.14 5.39
N VAL A 46 -13.40 -4.35 4.99
CA VAL A 46 -12.14 -4.17 5.73
C VAL A 46 -12.40 -3.26 6.93
N SER A 47 -12.00 -3.70 8.12
CA SER A 47 -12.09 -2.91 9.35
C SER A 47 -10.75 -2.31 9.79
N GLU A 48 -9.65 -2.76 9.19
CA GLU A 48 -8.30 -2.37 9.61
C GLU A 48 -7.34 -2.32 8.41
N ILE A 49 -6.78 -1.14 8.14
CA ILE A 49 -5.61 -1.01 7.26
C ILE A 49 -4.38 -1.25 8.12
N ILE A 50 -3.54 -2.21 7.73
CA ILE A 50 -2.40 -2.67 8.55
C ILE A 50 -1.04 -2.23 7.99
N ALA A 51 -0.98 -1.78 6.73
CA ALA A 51 0.23 -1.28 6.10
C ALA A 51 -0.09 -0.45 4.86
N CYS A 52 0.80 0.50 4.56
CA CYS A 52 0.91 1.14 3.26
C CYS A 52 2.23 0.73 2.59
N LEU A 53 2.16 0.39 1.32
CA LEU A 53 3.29 -0.04 0.51
C LEU A 53 3.47 0.96 -0.63
N THR A 54 4.49 1.81 -0.55
CA THR A 54 4.84 2.75 -1.61
C THR A 54 5.86 2.12 -2.54
N THR A 55 5.52 2.01 -3.83
CA THR A 55 6.37 1.34 -4.83
C THR A 55 7.56 2.21 -5.23
N HIS A 56 7.36 3.52 -5.41
CA HIS A 56 8.39 4.50 -5.72
C HIS A 56 7.94 5.92 -5.37
N HIS A 57 8.85 6.90 -5.43
CA HIS A 57 8.67 8.23 -4.85
C HIS A 57 7.92 9.24 -5.75
N HIS A 58 7.51 8.87 -6.97
CA HIS A 58 6.77 9.80 -7.82
C HIS A 58 5.45 10.20 -7.17
N ASP A 59 5.03 11.44 -7.39
CA ASP A 59 3.89 12.05 -6.71
C ASP A 59 2.59 11.27 -6.96
N ASP A 60 2.37 10.78 -8.17
CA ASP A 60 1.21 9.98 -8.57
C ASP A 60 1.16 8.58 -7.91
N HIS A 61 2.15 8.24 -7.08
CA HIS A 61 2.23 7.03 -6.25
C HIS A 61 2.36 7.34 -4.75
N ALA A 62 3.27 8.25 -4.39
CA ALA A 62 3.60 8.60 -3.01
C ALA A 62 2.84 9.84 -2.47
N GLY A 63 2.18 10.61 -3.33
CA GLY A 63 1.53 11.87 -2.99
C GLY A 63 0.40 11.72 -1.97
N GLY A 64 -0.26 10.57 -1.93
CA GLY A 64 -1.28 10.25 -0.93
C GLY A 64 -0.74 9.81 0.43
N ASN A 65 0.57 9.54 0.56
CA ASN A 65 1.12 8.98 1.80
C ASN A 65 0.95 9.90 3.00
N GLN A 66 1.06 11.22 2.81
CA GLN A 66 0.89 12.17 3.92
C GLN A 66 -0.55 12.18 4.42
N ASP A 67 -1.54 12.23 3.52
CA ASP A 67 -2.96 12.17 3.91
C ASP A 67 -3.30 10.83 4.60
N LEU A 68 -2.66 9.73 4.16
CA LEU A 68 -2.79 8.44 4.82
C LEU A 68 -2.20 8.49 6.24
N ALA A 69 -1.01 9.05 6.43
CA ALA A 69 -0.37 9.18 7.74
C ALA A 69 -1.20 10.04 8.69
N ASP A 70 -1.83 11.11 8.19
CA ASP A 70 -2.68 12.01 8.99
C ASP A 70 -3.98 11.31 9.43
N LYS A 71 -4.61 10.52 8.54
CA LYS A 71 -5.84 9.78 8.84
C LYS A 71 -5.60 8.52 9.66
N LEU A 72 -4.46 7.84 9.44
CA LEU A 72 -4.12 6.54 10.00
C LEU A 72 -2.70 6.57 10.62
N PRO A 73 -2.48 7.32 11.72
CA PRO A 73 -1.14 7.63 12.22
C PRO A 73 -0.33 6.42 12.72
N ASN A 74 -1.00 5.31 13.02
CA ASN A 74 -0.35 4.09 13.51
C ASN A 74 -0.05 3.09 12.38
N VAL A 75 -0.44 3.38 11.13
CA VAL A 75 -0.20 2.48 10.01
C VAL A 75 1.23 2.66 9.52
N PRO A 76 2.05 1.59 9.46
CA PRO A 76 3.38 1.67 8.90
C PRO A 76 3.33 1.95 7.40
N ILE A 77 4.16 2.90 6.94
CA ILE A 77 4.32 3.26 5.54
C ILE A 77 5.70 2.80 5.09
N TYR A 78 5.69 1.75 4.28
CA TYR A 78 6.88 1.10 3.75
C TYR A 78 7.27 1.69 2.40
N GLY A 79 8.56 1.93 2.19
CA GLY A 79 9.07 2.41 0.91
C GLY A 79 10.57 2.15 0.73
N GLY A 80 11.02 2.16 -0.53
CA GLY A 80 12.42 1.87 -0.87
C GLY A 80 13.41 2.99 -0.54
N SER A 81 12.93 4.21 -0.23
CA SER A 81 13.80 5.34 0.12
C SER A 81 13.04 6.42 0.90
N LYS A 82 13.79 7.34 1.53
CA LYS A 82 13.25 8.52 2.22
C LYS A 82 12.71 9.61 1.27
N GLN A 83 12.79 9.40 -0.05
CA GLN A 83 12.21 10.33 -1.02
C GLN A 83 10.68 10.18 -1.10
N GLY A 84 10.14 9.01 -0.70
CA GLY A 84 8.70 8.84 -0.57
C GLY A 84 8.18 9.65 0.63
N LEU A 85 7.19 10.51 0.40
CA LEU A 85 6.55 11.28 1.46
C LEU A 85 6.00 10.37 2.55
N ALA A 86 6.13 10.79 3.81
CA ALA A 86 5.68 10.09 5.02
C ALA A 86 6.15 8.62 5.19
N VAL A 87 7.08 8.12 4.36
CA VAL A 87 7.66 6.79 4.54
C VAL A 87 8.45 6.75 5.86
N ASN A 88 8.03 5.86 6.77
CA ASN A 88 8.63 5.68 8.09
C ASN A 88 9.28 4.30 8.27
N HIS A 89 9.07 3.36 7.33
CA HIS A 89 9.76 2.07 7.28
C HIS A 89 10.49 1.91 5.95
N ILE A 90 11.82 2.01 5.97
CA ILE A 90 12.66 1.82 4.78
C ILE A 90 12.94 0.34 4.58
N VAL A 91 12.73 -0.15 3.36
CA VAL A 91 12.99 -1.53 2.94
C VAL A 91 13.96 -1.57 1.75
N LYS A 92 14.69 -2.67 1.63
CA LYS A 92 15.75 -2.89 0.64
C LYS A 92 15.39 -4.01 -0.33
N ASP A 93 16.22 -4.21 -1.35
CA ASP A 93 16.06 -5.33 -2.29
C ASP A 93 15.96 -6.65 -1.53
N LYS A 94 14.94 -7.44 -1.89
CA LYS A 94 14.65 -8.76 -1.33
C LYS A 94 14.22 -8.79 0.13
N ASP A 95 14.00 -7.64 0.77
CA ASP A 95 13.35 -7.60 2.08
C ASP A 95 11.94 -8.20 1.98
N GLU A 96 11.58 -8.96 3.00
CA GLU A 96 10.28 -9.62 3.11
C GLU A 96 9.54 -9.10 4.34
N ILE A 97 8.25 -8.81 4.15
CA ILE A 97 7.36 -8.34 5.19
C ILE A 97 6.20 -9.31 5.29
N LYS A 98 6.05 -9.91 6.45
CA LYS A 98 4.86 -10.66 6.81
C LYS A 98 3.84 -9.71 7.45
N LEU A 99 2.74 -9.46 6.76
CA LEU A 99 1.67 -8.58 7.23
C LEU A 99 0.54 -9.36 7.91
N THR A 100 0.22 -10.55 7.39
CA THR A 100 -0.66 -11.54 8.02
C THR A 100 -0.09 -12.94 7.76
N ASP A 101 -0.75 -14.00 8.24
CA ASP A 101 -0.37 -15.37 7.89
C ASP A 101 -0.50 -15.70 6.39
N ASN A 102 -1.29 -14.92 5.65
CA ASN A 102 -1.51 -15.13 4.21
C ASN A 102 -0.95 -14.00 3.33
N ILE A 103 -0.55 -12.86 3.90
CA ILE A 103 0.02 -11.73 3.15
C ILE A 103 1.51 -11.62 3.47
N HIS A 104 2.33 -12.14 2.56
CA HIS A 104 3.78 -11.94 2.53
C HIS A 104 4.14 -11.07 1.32
N ILE A 105 4.88 -10.00 1.57
CA ILE A 105 5.31 -9.04 0.55
C ILE A 105 6.82 -9.11 0.43
N LYS A 106 7.31 -9.30 -0.79
CA LYS A 106 8.73 -9.20 -1.09
C LYS A 106 9.00 -7.94 -1.90
N TYR A 107 9.89 -7.11 -1.42
CA TYR A 107 10.34 -5.93 -2.15
C TYR A 107 11.38 -6.33 -3.19
N ASP A 108 11.15 -5.97 -4.44
CA ASP A 108 12.15 -6.03 -5.49
C ASP A 108 12.44 -4.62 -5.97
N THR A 109 13.60 -4.10 -5.57
CA THR A 109 13.97 -2.72 -5.88
C THR A 109 14.58 -2.59 -7.28
N ARG A 110 14.73 -3.70 -8.02
CA ARG A 110 15.13 -3.65 -9.44
C ARG A 110 13.98 -3.32 -10.36
N SER A 111 12.73 -3.49 -9.93
CA SER A 111 11.48 -2.93 -10.46
C SER A 111 10.30 -3.75 -9.92
N ARG A 112 9.42 -3.12 -9.11
CA ARG A 112 8.07 -3.57 -8.70
C ARG A 112 7.99 -4.54 -7.50
N ILE A 113 7.12 -4.18 -6.55
CA ILE A 113 6.65 -5.05 -5.45
C ILE A 113 5.94 -6.27 -6.05
N SER A 114 6.28 -7.47 -5.57
CA SER A 114 5.65 -8.73 -5.99
C SER A 114 5.01 -9.44 -4.79
N HIS A 115 3.72 -9.81 -4.92
CA HIS A 115 3.02 -10.64 -3.93
C HIS A 115 3.17 -12.12 -4.29
N PHE A 116 3.44 -12.96 -3.30
CA PHE A 116 3.50 -14.42 -3.47
C PHE A 116 2.41 -15.07 -2.60
N PRO A 117 1.51 -15.88 -3.16
CA PRO A 117 0.65 -16.75 -2.36
C PRO A 117 1.48 -17.88 -1.74
N ASN A 118 1.08 -18.33 -0.55
CA ASN A 118 1.56 -19.58 0.05
C ASN A 118 1.04 -20.80 -0.73
#